data_AF-A0AAV3YRD4-F1
#
_entry.id   AF-A0AAV3YRD4-F1
#
_cell.length_a   1.000
_cell.length_b   1.000
_cell.length_c   1.000
_cell.angle_alpha   90.00
_cell.angle_beta   90.00
_cell.angle_gamma   90.00
#
_symmetry.space_group_name_H-M   'P 1'
#
loop_
_entity.id
_entity.type
_entity.pdbx_description
1 polymer ?
#
loop_
_entity_poly.entity_id
_entity_poly.type
_entity_poly.pdbx_seq_one_letter_code
_entity_poly.pdbx_strand_id
1 'polypeptide(L)'
;MLDLASIAALVVFRCKFPMDVLSQPDNRQRFNIHVSRTVAFDQIQRRAAVPTLQESVKLNIATVLKALLPAVEPIPQPPLAKVTQKADKQKRCTYCPAKKDRKTKTVCNNCQRHIC
;
A
#
# COMPACT_ATOMS: atom_id res chain seq x y z
N MET A 1 14.36 -15.30 16.03
CA MET A 1 13.28 -16.24 15.66
C MET A 1 12.82 -16.08 14.20
N LEU A 2 12.61 -14.85 13.70
CA LEU A 2 12.17 -14.61 12.32
C LEU A 2 13.19 -15.05 11.25
N ASP A 3 14.49 -14.90 11.49
CA ASP A 3 15.51 -15.32 10.51
C ASP A 3 15.50 -16.83 10.29
N LEU A 4 15.44 -17.62 11.38
CA LEU A 4 15.34 -19.07 11.32
C LEU A 4 14.06 -19.51 10.60
N ALA A 5 12.93 -18.86 10.90
CA ALA A 5 11.66 -19.12 10.22
C ALA A 5 11.73 -18.82 8.72
N SER A 6 12.38 -17.72 8.31
CA SER A 6 12.54 -17.36 6.90
C SER A 6 13.38 -18.39 6.13
N ILE A 7 14.46 -18.89 6.76
CA ILE A 7 15.33 -19.92 6.17
C ILE A 7 14.57 -21.25 6.07
N ALA A 8 13.89 -21.66 7.14
CA ALA A 8 13.09 -22.89 7.13
C ALA A 8 11.98 -22.84 6.07
N ALA A 9 11.28 -21.71 5.95
CA ALA A 9 10.26 -21.51 4.92
C ALA A 9 10.84 -21.60 3.50
N LEU A 10 12.03 -21.03 3.26
CA LEU A 10 12.71 -21.14 1.97
C LEU A 10 13.11 -22.58 1.64
N VAL A 11 13.59 -23.35 2.61
CA VAL A 11 13.90 -24.77 2.43
C VAL A 11 12.65 -25.55 2.02
N VAL A 12 11.54 -25.36 2.74
CA VAL A 12 10.26 -26.01 2.41
C VAL A 12 9.76 -25.56 1.04
N PHE A 13 9.87 -24.28 0.70
CA PHE A 13 9.49 -23.74 -0.61
C PHE A 13 10.27 -24.40 -1.74
N ARG A 14 11.59 -24.52 -1.60
CA ARG A 14 12.47 -25.19 -2.57
C ARG A 14 12.10 -26.66 -2.79
N CYS A 15 11.75 -27.37 -1.72
CA CYS A 15 11.29 -28.76 -1.82
C CYS A 15 9.96 -28.88 -2.58
N LYS A 16 9.06 -27.90 -2.45
CA LYS A 16 7.76 -27.91 -3.12
C LYS A 16 7.80 -27.41 -4.56
N PHE A 17 8.64 -26.41 -4.84
CA PHE A 17 8.70 -25.73 -6.13
C PHE A 17 10.14 -25.68 -6.66
N PRO A 18 10.75 -26.82 -7.02
CA PRO A 18 12.17 -26.87 -7.37
C PRO A 18 12.53 -26.10 -8.64
N MET A 19 11.58 -25.93 -9.56
CA MET A 19 11.78 -25.22 -10.84
C MET A 19 11.49 -23.72 -10.78
N ASP A 20 11.02 -23.21 -9.63
CA ASP A 20 10.73 -21.78 -9.46
C ASP A 20 12.03 -20.96 -9.44
N VAL A 21 11.99 -19.75 -9.99
CA VAL A 21 13.10 -18.78 -9.94
C VAL A 21 13.52 -18.52 -8.50
N LEU A 22 12.58 -18.42 -7.56
CA LEU A 22 12.86 -18.20 -6.14
C LEU A 22 13.58 -19.38 -5.46
N SER A 23 13.52 -20.57 -6.07
CA SER A 23 14.16 -21.78 -5.53
C SER A 23 15.64 -21.90 -5.89
N GLN A 24 16.13 -21.12 -6.85
CA GLN A 24 17.55 -21.09 -7.22
C GLN A 24 18.47 -20.69 -6.05
N PRO A 25 19.76 -21.04 -6.10
CA PRO A 25 20.75 -20.59 -5.11
C PRO A 25 20.79 -19.05 -5.01
N ASP A 26 21.16 -18.54 -3.84
CA ASP A 26 21.30 -17.11 -3.52
C ASP A 26 20.06 -16.21 -3.70
N ASN A 27 18.88 -16.77 -3.96
CA ASN A 27 17.63 -16.00 -4.06
C ASN A 27 16.92 -15.74 -2.72
N ARG A 28 17.61 -15.89 -1.56
CA ARG A 28 17.03 -15.66 -0.23
C ARG A 28 16.41 -14.27 -0.08
N GLN A 29 17.10 -13.24 -0.57
CA GLN A 29 16.58 -11.86 -0.49
C GLN A 29 15.31 -11.70 -1.31
N ARG A 30 15.27 -12.26 -2.53
CA ARG A 30 14.10 -12.20 -3.41
C ARG A 30 12.92 -12.95 -2.82
N PHE A 31 13.17 -14.13 -2.24
CA PHE A 31 12.16 -14.88 -1.50
C PHE A 31 11.58 -14.08 -0.33
N ASN A 32 12.43 -13.46 0.49
CA ASN A 32 11.96 -12.63 1.61
C ASN A 32 11.17 -11.40 1.15
N ILE A 33 11.58 -10.78 0.04
CA ILE A 33 10.80 -9.69 -0.58
C ILE A 33 9.44 -10.23 -1.04
N HIS A 34 9.38 -11.39 -1.70
CA HIS A 34 8.13 -12.01 -2.11
C HIS A 34 7.21 -12.29 -0.92
N VAL A 35 7.72 -12.98 0.11
CA VAL A 35 6.95 -13.29 1.33
C VAL A 35 6.44 -12.02 2.02
N SER A 36 7.29 -11.02 2.19
CA SER A 36 6.89 -9.76 2.84
C SER A 36 5.79 -9.03 2.06
N ARG A 37 5.86 -9.04 0.73
CA ARG A 37 4.81 -8.50 -0.15
C ARG A 37 3.50 -9.23 0.01
N THR A 38 3.52 -10.56 -0.01
CA THR A 38 2.32 -11.40 0.16
C THR A 38 1.66 -11.17 1.51
N VAL A 39 2.44 -11.20 2.60
CA VAL A 39 1.91 -11.02 3.96
C VAL A 39 1.40 -9.59 4.19
N ALA A 40 2.04 -8.58 3.59
CA ALA A 40 1.65 -7.19 3.75
C ALA A 40 0.42 -6.79 2.90
N PHE A 41 0.11 -7.52 1.82
CA PHE A 41 -0.92 -7.15 0.85
C PHE A 41 -2.27 -6.87 1.50
N ASP A 42 -2.82 -7.84 2.24
CA ASP A 42 -4.13 -7.72 2.91
C ASP A 42 -4.17 -6.52 3.85
N GLN A 43 -3.09 -6.32 4.62
CA GLN A 43 -3.02 -5.23 5.58
C GLN A 43 -2.97 -3.87 4.86
N ILE A 44 -2.23 -3.77 3.76
CA ILE A 44 -2.15 -2.55 2.95
C ILE A 44 -3.52 -2.26 2.32
N GLN A 45 -4.22 -3.28 1.81
CA GLN A 45 -5.56 -3.14 1.24
C GLN A 45 -6.58 -2.65 2.27
N ARG A 46 -6.58 -3.22 3.49
CA ARG A 46 -7.43 -2.76 4.60
C ARG A 46 -7.14 -1.30 4.96
N ARG A 47 -5.86 -0.89 4.99
CA ARG A 47 -5.49 0.50 5.27
C ARG A 47 -5.92 1.46 4.16
N ALA A 48 -5.93 1.03 2.90
CA ALA A 48 -6.40 1.83 1.78
C ALA A 48 -7.88 2.24 1.93
N ALA A 49 -8.71 1.37 2.54
CA ALA A 49 -10.13 1.63 2.76
C ALA A 49 -10.42 2.67 3.86
N VAL A 50 -9.42 3.06 4.67
CA VAL A 50 -9.63 3.99 5.79
C VAL A 50 -9.85 5.43 5.27
N PRO A 51 -11.04 6.02 5.47
CA PRO A 51 -11.38 7.31 4.88
C PRO A 51 -10.60 8.47 5.51
N THR A 52 -10.24 8.35 6.79
CA THR A 52 -9.52 9.35 7.58
C THR A 52 -8.01 9.29 7.42
N LEU A 53 -7.49 8.33 6.66
CA LEU A 53 -6.05 8.23 6.43
C LEU A 53 -5.53 9.46 5.69
N GLN A 54 -4.34 9.93 6.07
CA GLN A 54 -3.70 11.08 5.45
C GLN A 54 -3.51 10.87 3.95
N GLU A 55 -3.72 11.93 3.17
CA GLU A 55 -3.70 11.84 1.71
C GLU A 55 -2.34 11.38 1.16
N SER A 56 -1.23 11.88 1.73
CA SER A 56 0.12 11.43 1.37
C SER A 56 0.31 9.92 1.56
N VAL A 57 -0.23 9.38 2.65
CA VAL A 57 -0.16 7.95 2.96
C VAL A 57 -1.06 7.15 2.01
N LYS A 58 -2.24 7.67 1.66
CA LYS A 58 -3.12 7.03 0.66
C LYS A 58 -2.46 6.93 -0.72
N LEU A 59 -1.78 8.00 -1.16
CA LEU A 59 -1.05 8.00 -2.43
C LEU A 59 0.07 6.95 -2.41
N ASN A 60 0.84 6.86 -1.33
CA ASN A 60 1.88 5.85 -1.18
C ASN A 60 1.30 4.43 -1.19
N ILE A 61 0.21 4.19 -0.47
CA ILE A 61 -0.48 2.90 -0.46
C ILE A 61 -0.98 2.51 -1.85
N ALA A 62 -1.56 3.45 -2.61
CA ALA A 62 -2.01 3.21 -3.97
C ALA A 62 -0.85 2.82 -4.90
N THR A 63 0.30 3.48 -4.78
CA THR A 63 1.51 3.14 -5.54
C THR A 63 2.02 1.75 -5.18
N VAL A 64 2.07 1.41 -3.89
CA VAL A 64 2.52 0.10 -3.42
C VAL A 64 1.56 -1.00 -3.88
N LEU A 65 0.24 -0.83 -3.75
CA LEU A 65 -0.74 -1.82 -4.22
C LEU A 65 -0.62 -2.09 -5.72
N LYS A 66 -0.42 -1.05 -6.55
CA LYS A 66 -0.15 -1.22 -7.98
C LYS A 66 1.09 -2.07 -8.26
N ALA A 67 2.14 -1.93 -7.45
CA ALA A 67 3.35 -2.73 -7.57
C ALA A 67 3.22 -4.16 -7.02
N LEU A 68 2.25 -4.41 -6.13
CA LEU A 68 1.98 -5.74 -5.55
C LEU A 68 1.04 -6.60 -6.42
N LEU A 69 0.09 -5.99 -7.13
CA LEU A 69 -0.83 -6.65 -8.06
C LEU A 69 -0.15 -7.59 -9.09
N PRO A 70 0.99 -7.23 -9.72
CA PRO A 70 1.68 -8.15 -10.65
C PRO A 70 2.47 -9.28 -9.95
N ALA A 71 2.56 -9.29 -8.62
CA ALA A 71 3.34 -10.27 -7.86
C ALA A 71 2.47 -11.32 -7.13
N VAL A 72 1.15 -11.19 -7.18
CA VAL A 72 0.21 -12.14 -6.55
C VAL A 72 -0.60 -12.77 -7.69
N GLU A 73 -0.39 -14.07 -7.96
CA GLU A 73 -1.27 -14.79 -8.89
C GLU A 73 -2.74 -14.64 -8.46
N PRO A 74 -3.68 -14.50 -9.40
CA PRO A 74 -5.02 -14.01 -9.11
C PRO A 74 -5.83 -15.09 -8.37
N ILE A 75 -5.92 -14.96 -7.05
CA ILE A 75 -6.99 -15.57 -6.27
C ILE A 75 -8.26 -14.73 -6.51
N PRO A 76 -9.44 -15.32 -6.77
CA PRO A 76 -10.63 -14.59 -7.21
C PRO A 76 -11.03 -13.52 -6.19
N GLN A 77 -10.98 -12.24 -6.58
CA GLN A 77 -11.42 -11.13 -5.73
C GLN A 77 -12.91 -10.83 -5.97
N PRO A 78 -13.69 -10.58 -4.91
CA PRO A 78 -15.05 -10.08 -5.03
C PRO A 78 -15.06 -8.61 -5.53
N PRO A 79 -16.20 -8.11 -6.03
CA PRO A 79 -16.25 -6.91 -6.85
C PRO A 79 -15.85 -5.65 -6.07
N LEU A 80 -14.93 -4.86 -6.63
CA LEU A 80 -14.59 -3.54 -6.12
C LEU A 80 -15.82 -2.61 -6.17
N ALA A 81 -16.24 -2.14 -5.01
CA ALA A 81 -17.27 -1.11 -4.89
C ALA A 81 -16.84 0.16 -5.63
N LYS A 82 -17.72 0.64 -6.52
CA LYS A 82 -17.56 1.87 -7.31
C LYS A 82 -17.31 3.06 -6.37
N VAL A 83 -16.16 3.71 -6.54
CA VAL A 83 -15.83 4.96 -5.86
C VAL A 83 -16.76 6.05 -6.39
N THR A 84 -17.77 6.39 -5.60
CA THR A 84 -18.65 7.55 -5.83
C THR A 84 -17.82 8.84 -5.86
N GLN A 85 -18.03 9.64 -6.91
CA GLN A 85 -17.45 10.95 -7.13
C GLN A 85 -17.61 11.84 -5.89
N LYS A 86 -16.50 12.31 -5.32
CA LYS A 86 -16.51 13.14 -4.12
C LYS A 86 -16.93 14.56 -4.49
N ALA A 87 -18.08 14.99 -3.96
CA ALA A 87 -18.51 16.38 -3.89
C ALA A 87 -17.39 17.29 -3.33
N ASP A 88 -17.37 18.55 -3.78
CA ASP A 88 -16.46 19.62 -3.34
C ASP A 88 -16.46 19.80 -1.81
N LYS A 89 -15.55 19.11 -1.13
CA LYS A 89 -15.40 19.18 0.33
C LYS A 89 -14.33 20.20 0.69
N GLN A 90 -14.69 21.13 1.57
CA GLN A 90 -13.77 22.08 2.20
C GLN A 90 -12.58 21.34 2.81
N LYS A 91 -11.36 21.81 2.53
CA LYS A 91 -10.12 21.26 3.08
C LYS A 91 -9.52 22.23 4.10
N ARG A 92 -8.49 21.76 4.80
CA ARG A 92 -7.78 22.54 5.80
C ARG A 92 -6.77 23.49 5.14
N CYS A 93 -6.60 24.70 5.69
CA CYS A 93 -5.50 25.59 5.32
C CYS A 93 -4.13 24.93 5.58
N THR A 94 -3.25 25.02 4.59
CA THR A 94 -1.91 24.41 4.59
C THR A 94 -0.98 25.03 5.63
N TYR A 95 -1.15 26.33 5.91
CA TYR A 95 -0.26 27.09 6.80
C TYR A 95 -0.75 27.13 8.25
N CYS A 96 -2.03 26.83 8.49
CA CYS A 96 -2.57 26.80 9.83
C CYS A 96 -2.15 25.52 10.58
N PRO A 97 -1.74 25.61 11.85
CA PRO A 97 -1.32 24.46 12.63
C PRO A 97 -2.40 23.39 12.72
N ALA A 98 -1.98 22.11 12.71
CA ALA A 98 -2.83 20.91 12.66
C ALA A 98 -3.88 20.77 13.79
N LYS A 99 -3.77 21.56 14.86
CA LYS A 99 -4.74 21.56 15.96
C LYS A 99 -5.93 22.53 15.76
N LYS A 100 -5.78 23.60 14.97
CA LYS A 100 -6.81 24.66 14.82
C LYS A 100 -7.97 24.33 13.86
N ASP A 101 -7.91 23.18 13.18
CA ASP A 101 -8.74 22.70 12.07
C ASP A 101 -9.38 23.74 11.13
N ARG A 102 -8.66 24.82 10.78
CA ARG A 102 -9.21 25.90 9.96
C ARG A 102 -9.50 25.41 8.53
N LYS A 103 -10.79 25.32 8.18
CA LYS A 103 -11.28 24.94 6.85
C LYS A 103 -11.33 26.13 5.90
N THR A 104 -11.13 25.89 4.61
CA THR A 104 -11.16 26.90 3.56
C THR A 104 -11.57 26.28 2.22
N LYS A 105 -12.20 27.09 1.36
CA LYS A 105 -12.42 26.78 -0.06
C LYS A 105 -11.37 27.46 -0.95
N THR A 106 -10.65 28.46 -0.43
CA THR A 106 -9.71 29.28 -1.18
C THR A 106 -8.45 28.48 -1.49
N VAL A 107 -8.00 28.58 -2.75
CA VAL A 107 -6.78 27.95 -3.27
C VAL A 107 -5.86 29.02 -3.86
N CYS A 108 -4.56 28.86 -3.65
CA CYS A 108 -3.57 29.70 -4.31
C CYS A 108 -3.53 29.37 -5.81
N ASN A 109 -3.67 30.38 -6.67
CA ASN A 109 -3.63 30.18 -8.13
C ASN A 109 -2.29 29.59 -8.63
N ASN A 110 -1.18 29.92 -7.96
CA ASN A 110 0.15 29.46 -8.38
C ASN A 110 0.43 28.00 -7.97
N CYS A 111 0.17 27.64 -6.71
CA CYS A 111 0.56 26.33 -6.16
C CYS A 111 -0.60 25.40 -5.81
N GLN A 112 -1.85 25.82 -6.04
CA GLN A 112 -3.08 25.06 -5.77
C GLN A 112 -3.23 24.58 -4.31
N ARG A 113 -2.50 25.21 -3.38
CA ARG A 113 -2.60 24.91 -1.95
C ARG A 113 -3.78 25.66 -1.32
N HIS A 114 -4.47 25.00 -0.40
CA HIS A 114 -5.55 25.60 0.37
C HIS A 114 -5.01 26.61 1.37
N ILE A 115 -5.54 27.83 1.33
CA ILE A 115 -5.15 28.96 2.19
C ILE A 115 -6.39 29.58 2.84
N CYS A 116 -6.25 30.07 4.06
CA CYS A 116 -7.33 30.79 4.74
C CYS A 116 -7.31 32.27 4.36
#